data_AF-A0A7J7RDU8-F1
#
_entry.id   AF-A0A7J7RDU8-F1
#
_cell.length_a   1.000
_cell.length_b   1.000
_cell.length_c   1.000
_cell.angle_alpha   90.00
_cell.angle_beta   90.00
_cell.angle_gamma   90.00
#
_symmetry.space_group_name_H-M   'P 1'
#
loop_
_entity.id
_entity.type
_entity.pdbx_description
1 polymer ?
#
loop_
_entity_poly.entity_id
_entity_poly.type
_entity_poly.pdbx_seq_one_letter_code
_entity_poly.pdbx_strand_id
1 'polypeptide(L)'
;MRQVLGASSFRMLAWHVLMGNQVIWKSRDTDLVLSAFEVLRTMLPVGCVRVIPYSSQYEEAYRCNFLGLSPHVQIPTHVLSSEFAVVVEVHTAAPSSLPPAGCEDDQSLSKYEFVVTSGSAVAADRVGPTILNKMEAALTNQNLSVDVVDQCLICLKEEWMNKVKVLFKFTKVDSRPKEDTQKLLSILGASEEDNVKLLKFWMTGLSKTYKSHLMSTVRSPPATEPRN
;
A
#
# COMPACT_ATOMS: atom_id res chain seq x y z
N MET A 1 -13.56 -6.23 -2.23
CA MET A 1 -13.21 -4.80 -2.06
C MET A 1 -13.38 -3.97 -3.32
N ARG A 2 -12.67 -4.24 -4.43
CA ARG A 2 -12.82 -3.46 -5.69
C ARG A 2 -14.26 -3.37 -6.20
N GLN A 3 -15.01 -4.49 -6.14
CA GLN A 3 -16.42 -4.52 -6.53
C GLN A 3 -17.32 -3.62 -5.67
N VAL A 4 -16.98 -3.47 -4.38
CA VAL A 4 -17.79 -2.70 -3.41
C VAL A 4 -17.48 -1.21 -3.49
N LEU A 5 -16.21 -0.84 -3.57
CA LEU A 5 -15.78 0.57 -3.65
C LEU A 5 -15.94 1.17 -5.05
N GLY A 6 -16.03 0.32 -6.07
CA GLY A 6 -15.92 0.72 -7.47
C GLY A 6 -14.47 0.95 -7.91
N ALA A 7 -14.26 0.98 -9.23
CA ALA A 7 -12.91 1.01 -9.82
C ALA A 7 -12.10 2.26 -9.42
N SER A 8 -12.70 3.46 -9.52
CA SER A 8 -11.99 4.72 -9.26
C SER A 8 -11.58 4.85 -7.79
N SER A 9 -12.51 4.63 -6.86
CA SER A 9 -12.24 4.74 -5.43
C SER A 9 -11.26 3.68 -4.94
N PHE A 10 -11.38 2.45 -5.46
CA PHE A 10 -10.42 1.39 -5.16
C PHE A 10 -9.01 1.75 -5.66
N ARG A 11 -8.90 2.29 -6.88
CA ARG A 11 -7.61 2.68 -7.45
C ARG A 11 -6.92 3.74 -6.60
N MET A 12 -7.65 4.80 -6.24
CA MET A 12 -7.14 5.85 -5.34
C MET A 12 -6.68 5.27 -4.01
N LEU A 13 -7.51 4.45 -3.36
CA LEU A 13 -7.18 3.78 -2.09
C LEU A 13 -5.91 2.93 -2.21
N ALA A 14 -5.84 2.07 -3.24
CA ALA A 14 -4.71 1.19 -3.48
C ALA A 14 -3.42 1.96 -3.77
N TRP A 15 -3.50 3.09 -4.49
CA TRP A 15 -2.35 3.98 -4.70
C TRP A 15 -1.81 4.53 -3.37
N HIS A 16 -2.68 5.07 -2.50
CA HIS A 16 -2.28 5.55 -1.17
C HIS A 16 -1.65 4.43 -0.32
N VAL A 17 -2.22 3.23 -0.37
CA VAL A 17 -1.65 2.05 0.31
C VAL A 17 -0.23 1.80 -0.17
N LEU A 18 -0.03 1.68 -1.49
CA LEU A 18 1.26 1.33 -2.09
C LEU A 18 2.33 2.41 -1.87
N MET A 19 1.94 3.68 -1.80
CA MET A 19 2.83 4.82 -1.51
C MET A 19 3.17 4.99 -0.03
N GLY A 20 2.50 4.24 0.86
CA GLY A 20 2.75 4.34 2.30
C GLY A 20 2.10 5.54 2.97
N ASN A 21 1.16 6.17 2.28
CA ASN A 21 0.33 7.24 2.82
C ASN A 21 -0.56 6.73 3.95
N GLN A 22 -1.14 7.64 4.73
CA GLN A 22 -2.04 7.25 5.80
C GLN A 22 -3.41 6.84 5.23
N VAL A 23 -3.84 5.62 5.54
CA VAL A 23 -5.15 5.06 5.20
C VAL A 23 -5.98 5.02 6.47
N ILE A 24 -7.04 5.81 6.48
CA ILE A 24 -7.91 5.99 7.64
C ILE A 24 -9.26 5.33 7.33
N TRP A 25 -9.67 4.39 8.16
CA TRP A 25 -10.98 3.73 8.04
C TRP A 25 -11.86 4.13 9.21
N LYS A 26 -13.01 4.73 8.92
CA LYS A 26 -13.92 5.23 9.94
C LYS A 26 -15.24 4.48 9.84
N SER A 27 -15.54 3.69 10.87
CA SER A 27 -16.71 2.80 10.89
C SER A 27 -17.17 2.50 12.31
N ARG A 28 -18.46 2.19 12.47
CA ARG A 28 -19.01 1.60 13.71
C ARG A 28 -18.61 0.14 13.87
N ASP A 29 -18.51 -0.58 12.76
CA ASP A 29 -18.21 -2.00 12.71
C ASP A 29 -16.69 -2.21 12.74
N THR A 30 -16.18 -2.75 13.84
CA THR A 30 -14.74 -3.01 14.05
C THR A 30 -14.23 -4.17 13.20
N ASP A 31 -15.04 -5.20 12.99
CA ASP A 31 -14.64 -6.39 12.25
C ASP A 31 -14.55 -6.09 10.76
N LEU A 32 -15.43 -5.22 10.26
CA LEU A 32 -15.32 -4.66 8.91
C LEU A 32 -13.99 -3.90 8.72
N VAL A 33 -13.58 -3.08 9.68
CA VAL A 33 -12.30 -2.35 9.59
C VAL A 33 -11.11 -3.30 9.59
N LEU A 34 -11.13 -4.30 10.49
CA LEU A 34 -10.07 -5.29 10.61
C LEU A 34 -9.93 -6.12 9.33
N SER A 35 -11.02 -6.74 8.87
CA SER A 35 -11.03 -7.57 7.65
C SER A 35 -10.53 -6.78 6.44
N ALA A 36 -10.87 -5.49 6.39
CA ALA A 36 -10.52 -4.68 5.27
C ALA A 36 -9.04 -4.26 5.33
N PHE A 37 -8.44 -4.05 6.51
CA PHE A 37 -6.97 -3.94 6.65
C PHE A 37 -6.22 -5.25 6.37
N GLU A 38 -6.80 -6.40 6.69
CA GLU A 38 -6.24 -7.71 6.35
C GLU A 38 -6.13 -7.90 4.84
N VAL A 39 -7.12 -7.41 4.08
CA VAL A 39 -7.05 -7.37 2.62
C VAL A 39 -6.02 -6.35 2.14
N LEU A 40 -6.06 -5.09 2.62
CA LEU A 40 -5.17 -4.04 2.11
C LEU A 40 -3.68 -4.32 2.38
N ARG A 41 -3.34 -4.92 3.53
CA ARG A 41 -1.94 -5.24 3.86
C ARG A 41 -1.33 -6.28 2.91
N THR A 42 -2.15 -7.09 2.22
CA THR A 42 -1.65 -8.06 1.24
C THR A 42 -0.92 -7.38 0.08
N MET A 43 -1.21 -6.11 -0.21
CA MET A 43 -0.56 -5.33 -1.27
C MET A 43 0.82 -4.79 -0.86
N LEU A 44 1.17 -4.83 0.43
CA LEU A 44 2.41 -4.28 0.95
C LEU A 44 3.39 -5.36 1.42
N PRO A 45 4.71 -5.08 1.40
CA PRO A 45 5.68 -5.84 2.17
C PRO A 45 5.36 -5.75 3.66
N VAL A 46 5.52 -6.84 4.40
CA VAL A 46 5.17 -6.90 5.84
C VAL A 46 5.88 -5.83 6.67
N GLY A 47 7.12 -5.49 6.35
CA GLY A 47 7.88 -4.45 7.05
C GLY A 47 7.43 -3.01 6.79
N CYS A 48 6.54 -2.79 5.82
CA CYS A 48 5.98 -1.47 5.49
C CYS A 48 4.68 -1.17 6.26
N VAL A 49 4.13 -2.14 6.99
CA VAL A 49 2.80 -2.05 7.59
C VAL A 49 2.89 -1.71 9.08
N ARG A 50 2.20 -0.66 9.50
CA ARG A 50 2.03 -0.20 10.89
C ARG A 50 0.54 0.10 11.11
N VAL A 51 -0.13 -0.77 11.86
CA VAL A 51 -1.59 -0.72 12.03
C VAL A 51 -1.95 -0.31 13.44
N ILE A 52 -2.85 0.67 13.56
CA ILE A 52 -3.68 0.87 14.75
C ILE A 52 -5.08 0.42 14.35
N PRO A 53 -5.53 -0.77 14.81
CA PRO A 53 -6.70 -1.44 14.23
C PRO A 53 -8.00 -0.69 14.48
N TYR A 54 -8.14 -0.07 15.66
CA TYR A 54 -9.29 0.74 16.02
C TYR A 54 -8.92 1.69 17.17
N SER A 55 -9.17 2.99 17.00
CA SER A 55 -8.83 4.02 17.96
C SER A 55 -10.02 4.95 18.21
N SER A 56 -10.14 5.43 19.46
CA SER A 56 -11.10 6.46 19.88
C SER A 56 -10.58 7.89 19.68
N GLN A 57 -9.38 8.05 19.11
CA GLN A 57 -8.76 9.33 18.80
C GLN A 57 -7.94 9.25 17.51
N TYR A 58 -7.73 10.39 16.85
CA TYR A 58 -6.86 10.44 15.69
C TYR A 58 -5.41 10.15 16.09
N GLU A 59 -4.68 9.48 15.20
CA GLU A 59 -3.26 9.15 15.38
C GLU A 59 -2.48 9.56 14.13
N GLU A 60 -1.32 10.16 14.35
CA GLU A 60 -0.49 10.72 13.29
C GLU A 60 0.20 9.66 12.42
N ALA A 61 0.57 10.01 11.19
CA ALA A 61 1.16 9.08 10.20
C ALA A 61 2.51 8.46 10.66
N TYR A 62 3.25 9.11 11.56
CA TYR A 62 4.47 8.55 12.14
C TYR A 62 4.21 7.39 13.13
N ARG A 63 2.98 7.25 13.63
CA ARG A 63 2.57 6.10 14.47
C ARG A 63 2.07 4.94 13.63
N CYS A 64 1.22 5.19 12.65
CA CYS A 64 0.63 4.17 11.80
C CYS A 64 0.35 4.69 10.39
N ASN A 65 0.48 3.80 9.39
CA ASN A 65 -0.05 4.06 8.06
C ASN A 65 -1.46 3.51 7.89
N PHE A 66 -1.90 2.51 8.67
CA PHE A 66 -3.29 2.06 8.72
C PHE A 66 -3.92 2.42 10.06
N LEU A 67 -5.01 3.19 10.02
CA LEU A 67 -5.68 3.72 11.20
C LEU A 67 -7.18 3.45 11.14
N GLY A 68 -7.69 2.57 12.00
CA GLY A 68 -9.13 2.43 12.22
C GLY A 68 -9.62 3.43 13.25
N LEU A 69 -10.77 4.06 13.01
CA LEU A 69 -11.35 5.09 13.88
C LEU A 69 -12.81 4.81 14.20
N SER A 70 -13.18 5.18 15.43
CA SER A 70 -14.58 5.35 15.81
C SER A 70 -15.26 6.45 14.98
N PRO A 71 -16.56 6.33 14.66
CA PRO A 71 -17.27 7.27 13.78
C PRO A 71 -17.35 8.70 14.35
N HIS A 72 -17.18 8.86 15.65
CA HIS A 72 -17.28 10.16 16.32
C HIS A 72 -15.94 10.90 16.35
N VAL A 73 -14.84 10.23 15.95
CA VAL A 73 -13.51 10.84 15.94
C VAL A 73 -13.44 11.91 14.86
N GLN A 74 -13.00 13.09 15.26
CA GLN A 74 -12.72 14.20 14.36
C GLN A 74 -11.31 14.07 13.80
N ILE A 75 -11.21 14.04 12.48
CA ILE A 75 -9.93 14.04 11.77
C ILE A 75 -9.52 15.50 11.57
N PRO A 76 -8.27 15.88 11.89
CA PRO A 76 -7.81 17.26 11.68
C PRO A 76 -7.98 17.71 10.22
N THR A 77 -8.37 18.97 10.00
CA THR A 77 -8.65 19.52 8.67
C THR A 77 -7.47 19.43 7.70
N HIS A 78 -6.26 19.63 8.20
CA HIS A 78 -5.03 19.53 7.40
C HIS A 78 -4.78 18.11 6.87
N VAL A 79 -5.33 17.08 7.53
CA VAL A 79 -5.25 15.68 7.07
C VAL A 79 -6.31 15.42 6.00
N LEU A 80 -7.52 15.94 6.18
CA LEU A 80 -8.61 15.81 5.20
C LEU A 80 -8.26 16.49 3.86
N SER A 81 -7.52 17.59 3.90
CA SER A 81 -7.01 18.28 2.71
C SER A 81 -5.65 17.75 2.22
N SER A 82 -5.10 16.71 2.83
CA SER A 82 -3.75 16.21 2.53
C SER A 82 -3.74 15.30 1.31
N GLU A 83 -2.71 15.44 0.47
CA GLU A 83 -2.41 14.47 -0.60
C GLU A 83 -1.77 13.18 -0.06
N PHE A 84 -1.43 13.15 1.23
CA PHE A 84 -0.75 12.02 1.89
C PHE A 84 -1.66 11.21 2.82
N ALA A 85 -2.99 11.43 2.73
CA ALA A 85 -3.98 10.67 3.47
C ALA A 85 -5.18 10.32 2.58
N VAL A 86 -5.80 9.17 2.84
CA VAL A 86 -7.08 8.77 2.26
C VAL A 86 -8.00 8.32 3.40
N VAL A 87 -9.25 8.77 3.35
CA VAL A 87 -10.27 8.45 4.34
C VAL A 87 -11.36 7.63 3.68
N VAL A 88 -11.69 6.49 4.29
CA VAL A 88 -12.83 5.66 3.94
C VAL A 88 -13.83 5.75 5.08
N GLU A 89 -14.94 6.46 4.84
CA GLU A 89 -16.06 6.52 5.78
C GLU A 89 -17.09 5.45 5.42
N VAL A 90 -17.53 4.71 6.42
CA VAL A 90 -18.55 3.68 6.28
C VAL A 90 -19.81 4.11 7.02
N HIS A 91 -20.92 4.14 6.28
CA HIS A 91 -22.25 4.42 6.81
C HIS A 91 -23.15 3.20 6.64
N THR A 92 -24.15 3.07 7.52
CA THR A 92 -25.23 2.10 7.31
C THR A 92 -26.16 2.64 6.23
N ALA A 93 -26.40 1.84 5.19
CA ALA A 93 -27.30 2.19 4.11
C ALA A 93 -28.72 2.46 4.64
N ALA A 94 -29.42 3.43 4.06
CA ALA A 94 -30.79 3.74 4.45
C ALA A 94 -31.74 2.55 4.17
N PRO A 95 -32.81 2.36 4.96
CA PRO A 95 -33.72 1.21 4.81
C PRO A 95 -34.36 1.07 3.41
N SER A 96 -34.42 2.15 2.62
CA SER A 96 -35.02 2.19 1.29
C SER A 96 -34.16 1.57 0.18
N SER A 97 -32.89 1.25 0.43
CA SER A 97 -32.00 0.55 -0.51
C SER A 97 -31.80 -0.92 -0.19
N LEU A 98 -32.48 -1.45 0.83
CA LEU A 98 -32.43 -2.87 1.19
C LEU A 98 -33.35 -3.67 0.25
N PRO A 99 -32.87 -4.79 -0.32
CA PRO A 99 -33.72 -5.72 -1.05
C PRO A 99 -34.87 -6.24 -0.15
N PRO A 100 -36.03 -6.59 -0.71
CA PRO A 100 -37.13 -7.15 0.08
C PRO A 100 -36.66 -8.38 0.88
N ALA A 101 -37.09 -8.44 2.14
CA ALA A 101 -36.77 -9.50 3.10
C ALA A 101 -37.14 -10.88 2.51
N GLY A 102 -36.13 -11.65 2.11
CA GLY A 102 -36.32 -12.94 1.47
C GLY A 102 -35.03 -13.60 0.94
N CYS A 103 -33.93 -12.86 0.82
CA CYS A 103 -32.63 -13.40 0.47
C CYS A 103 -31.66 -13.21 1.64
N GLU A 104 -31.65 -14.16 2.58
CA GLU A 104 -30.59 -14.27 3.60
C GLU A 104 -29.30 -14.74 2.93
N ASP A 105 -28.57 -13.80 2.32
CA ASP A 105 -27.15 -14.00 2.07
C ASP A 105 -26.37 -13.17 3.09
N ASP A 106 -25.98 -13.83 4.17
CA ASP A 106 -25.29 -13.30 5.37
C ASP A 106 -23.92 -12.66 5.04
N GLN A 107 -23.50 -12.69 3.76
CA GLN A 107 -22.23 -12.20 3.24
C GLN A 107 -22.31 -10.83 2.52
N SER A 108 -23.51 -10.25 2.38
CA SER A 108 -23.66 -9.06 1.55
C SER A 108 -23.22 -7.77 2.28
N LEU A 109 -22.16 -7.12 1.77
CA LEU A 109 -21.76 -5.76 2.19
C LEU A 109 -22.75 -4.67 1.72
N SER A 110 -23.91 -5.05 1.17
CA SER A 110 -24.97 -4.17 0.65
C SER A 110 -25.60 -3.27 1.72
N LYS A 111 -25.53 -3.64 3.00
CA LYS A 111 -25.97 -2.81 4.13
C LYS A 111 -25.05 -1.62 4.44
N TYR A 112 -23.89 -1.55 3.78
CA TYR A 112 -22.91 -0.49 3.99
C TYR A 112 -22.78 0.40 2.76
N GLU A 113 -22.67 1.70 3.01
CA GLU A 113 -22.27 2.70 2.02
C GLU A 113 -20.83 3.13 2.33
N PHE A 114 -19.98 3.13 1.30
CA PHE A 114 -18.56 3.46 1.42
C PHE A 114 -18.26 4.75 0.67
N VAL A 115 -17.76 5.74 1.39
CA VAL A 115 -17.34 7.02 0.81
C VAL A 115 -15.83 7.15 0.95
N VAL A 116 -15.13 7.24 -0.18
CA VAL A 116 -13.66 7.38 -0.21
C VAL A 116 -13.32 8.83 -0.58
N THR A 117 -12.56 9.50 0.29
CA THR A 117 -12.12 10.88 0.08
C THR A 117 -10.61 11.01 0.28
N SER A 118 -9.99 11.90 -0.50
CA SER A 118 -8.57 12.24 -0.41
C SER A 118 -8.38 13.67 -0.90
N GLY A 119 -7.37 14.37 -0.36
CA GLY A 119 -6.94 15.66 -0.87
C GLY A 119 -6.10 15.56 -2.16
N SER A 120 -5.74 14.35 -2.61
CA SER A 120 -4.94 14.15 -3.82
C SER A 120 -5.67 14.60 -5.09
N ALA A 121 -4.95 15.24 -6.02
CA ALA A 121 -5.50 15.59 -7.33
C ALA A 121 -5.97 14.34 -8.10
N VAL A 122 -7.18 14.42 -8.68
CA VAL A 122 -7.90 13.34 -9.41
C VAL A 122 -7.13 12.72 -10.60
N ALA A 123 -6.03 13.33 -11.00
CA ALA A 123 -5.16 12.86 -12.09
C ALA A 123 -3.87 12.18 -11.60
N ALA A 124 -3.46 12.40 -10.35
CA ALA A 124 -2.17 11.94 -9.83
C ALA A 124 -2.14 10.42 -9.58
N ASP A 125 -3.30 9.81 -9.37
CA ASP A 125 -3.45 8.38 -9.08
C ASP A 125 -3.65 7.51 -10.35
N ARG A 126 -3.77 8.11 -11.54
CA ARG A 126 -4.25 7.40 -12.76
C ARG A 126 -3.19 6.69 -13.58
N VAL A 127 -1.91 7.04 -13.46
CA VAL A 127 -0.88 6.55 -14.39
C VAL A 127 0.07 5.54 -13.73
N GLY A 128 0.43 5.73 -12.46
CA GLY A 128 1.34 4.85 -11.75
C GLY A 128 0.78 4.33 -10.44
N PRO A 129 1.56 3.52 -9.69
CA PRO A 129 2.79 2.85 -10.14
C PRO A 129 2.48 1.64 -11.03
N THR A 130 3.47 1.13 -11.77
CA THR A 130 3.29 0.00 -12.70
C THR A 130 2.77 -1.26 -11.98
N ILE A 131 3.16 -1.49 -10.72
CA ILE A 131 2.60 -2.60 -9.92
C ILE A 131 1.09 -2.46 -9.75
N LEU A 132 0.57 -1.25 -9.49
CA LEU A 132 -0.87 -1.01 -9.34
C LEU A 132 -1.62 -1.30 -10.63
N ASN A 133 -1.07 -0.88 -11.77
CA ASN A 133 -1.68 -1.15 -13.07
C ASN A 133 -1.78 -2.66 -13.35
N LYS A 134 -0.74 -3.43 -13.00
CA LYS A 134 -0.75 -4.90 -13.13
C LYS A 134 -1.76 -5.54 -12.16
N MET A 135 -1.83 -5.07 -10.91
CA MET A 135 -2.81 -5.53 -9.92
C MET A 135 -4.24 -5.27 -10.39
N GLU A 136 -4.53 -4.07 -10.91
CA GLU A 136 -5.84 -3.71 -11.42
C GLU A 136 -6.24 -4.55 -12.64
N ALA A 137 -5.31 -4.82 -13.56
CA ALA A 137 -5.55 -5.70 -14.69
C ALA A 137 -5.89 -7.13 -14.24
N ALA A 138 -5.18 -7.67 -13.25
CA ALA A 138 -5.46 -8.98 -12.68
C ALA A 138 -6.84 -9.02 -12.01
N LEU A 139 -7.18 -8.00 -11.21
CA LEU A 139 -8.48 -7.90 -10.52
C LEU A 139 -9.68 -7.66 -11.45
N THR A 140 -9.44 -7.15 -12.66
CA THR A 140 -10.48 -6.91 -13.67
C THR A 140 -10.74 -8.14 -14.53
N ASN A 141 -9.77 -9.05 -14.63
CA ASN A 141 -9.88 -10.24 -15.45
C ASN A 141 -10.73 -11.32 -14.75
N GLN A 142 -12.00 -11.42 -15.14
CA GLN A 142 -12.95 -12.39 -14.59
C GLN A 142 -12.60 -13.85 -14.92
N ASN A 143 -11.65 -14.10 -15.84
CA ASN A 143 -11.19 -15.46 -16.14
C ASN A 143 -10.13 -15.98 -15.16
N LEU A 144 -9.62 -15.13 -14.26
CA LEU A 144 -8.67 -15.55 -13.24
C LEU A 144 -9.42 -15.99 -11.98
N SER A 145 -9.03 -17.12 -11.41
CA SER A 145 -9.50 -17.51 -10.08
C SER A 145 -8.87 -16.60 -9.01
N VAL A 146 -9.49 -16.56 -7.83
CA VAL A 146 -8.97 -15.80 -6.67
C VAL A 146 -7.56 -16.26 -6.32
N ASP A 147 -7.30 -17.57 -6.30
CA ASP A 147 -5.96 -18.11 -6.01
C ASP A 147 -4.90 -17.67 -7.02
N VAL A 148 -5.26 -17.59 -8.30
CA VAL A 148 -4.34 -17.13 -9.36
C VAL A 148 -4.04 -15.64 -9.17
N VAL A 149 -5.05 -14.84 -8.82
CA VAL A 149 -4.84 -13.43 -8.48
C VAL A 149 -3.93 -13.31 -7.26
N ASP A 150 -4.17 -14.06 -6.19
CA ASP A 150 -3.36 -14.02 -4.97
C ASP A 150 -1.89 -14.36 -5.25
N GLN A 151 -1.62 -15.42 -6.01
CA GLN A 151 -0.26 -15.76 -6.43
C GLN A 151 0.36 -14.67 -7.32
N CYS A 152 -0.42 -14.07 -8.22
CA CYS A 152 0.05 -12.94 -9.02
C CYS A 152 0.46 -11.75 -8.14
N LEU A 153 -0.34 -11.39 -7.13
CA LEU A 153 -0.03 -10.30 -6.20
C LEU A 153 1.24 -10.59 -5.39
N ILE A 154 1.45 -11.84 -4.96
CA ILE A 154 2.67 -12.27 -4.26
C ILE A 154 3.88 -12.11 -5.18
N CYS A 155 3.85 -12.67 -6.39
CA CYS A 155 4.94 -12.59 -7.37
C CYS A 155 5.27 -11.13 -7.73
N LEU A 156 4.26 -10.28 -7.92
CA LEU A 156 4.45 -8.86 -8.17
C LEU A 156 5.16 -8.18 -7.00
N LYS A 157 4.71 -8.42 -5.77
CA LYS A 157 5.40 -7.88 -4.58
C LYS A 157 6.84 -8.33 -4.48
N GLU A 158 7.13 -9.59 -4.76
CA GLU A 158 8.49 -10.12 -4.76
C GLU A 158 9.37 -9.48 -5.83
N GLU A 159 8.87 -9.32 -7.06
CA GLU A 159 9.55 -8.62 -8.15
C GLU A 159 9.97 -7.21 -7.70
N TRP A 160 9.02 -6.45 -7.16
CA TRP A 160 9.25 -5.07 -6.73
C TRP A 160 10.16 -4.99 -5.50
N MET A 161 10.03 -5.91 -4.54
CA MET A 161 10.96 -5.99 -3.42
C MET A 161 12.38 -6.34 -3.83
N ASN A 162 12.56 -7.15 -4.88
CA ASN A 162 13.89 -7.43 -5.43
C ASN A 162 14.49 -6.18 -6.08
N LYS A 163 13.69 -5.36 -6.80
CA LYS A 163 14.14 -4.03 -7.28
C LYS A 163 14.55 -3.12 -6.12
N VAL A 164 13.80 -3.11 -5.01
CA VAL A 164 14.15 -2.36 -3.79
C VAL A 164 15.49 -2.81 -3.21
N LYS A 165 15.74 -4.12 -3.12
CA LYS A 165 17.01 -4.68 -2.63
C LYS A 165 18.19 -4.26 -3.50
N VAL A 166 18.03 -4.32 -4.82
CA VAL A 166 19.05 -3.88 -5.79
C VAL A 166 19.32 -2.38 -5.64
N LEU A 167 18.27 -1.57 -5.60
CA LEU A 167 18.40 -0.12 -5.41
C LEU A 167 19.05 0.24 -4.07
N PHE A 168 18.69 -0.44 -2.98
CA PHE A 168 19.29 -0.23 -1.66
C PHE A 168 20.80 -0.54 -1.68
N LYS A 169 21.20 -1.67 -2.28
CA LYS A 169 22.62 -2.00 -2.45
C LYS A 169 23.34 -0.89 -3.23
N PHE A 170 22.80 -0.53 -4.38
CA PHE A 170 23.45 0.41 -5.30
C PHE A 170 23.62 1.81 -4.70
N THR A 171 22.60 2.28 -3.96
CA THR A 171 22.55 3.67 -3.45
C THR A 171 23.08 3.82 -2.04
N LYS A 172 22.85 2.85 -1.15
CA LYS A 172 23.21 2.96 0.28
C LYS A 172 24.49 2.23 0.63
N VAL A 173 24.81 1.15 -0.07
CA VAL A 173 26.00 0.35 0.20
C VAL A 173 27.15 0.76 -0.71
N ASP A 174 26.91 0.77 -2.02
CA ASP A 174 27.93 1.09 -3.01
C ASP A 174 28.09 2.62 -3.23
N SER A 175 27.19 3.43 -2.66
CA SER A 175 27.18 4.91 -2.71
C SER A 175 27.36 5.49 -4.11
N ARG A 176 26.70 4.89 -5.11
CA ARG A 176 26.86 5.27 -6.52
C ARG A 176 26.25 6.64 -6.84
N PRO A 177 26.76 7.34 -7.87
CA PRO A 177 26.23 8.63 -8.30
C PRO A 177 24.75 8.57 -8.69
N LYS A 178 24.09 9.74 -8.66
CA LYS A 178 22.68 9.88 -9.07
C LYS A 178 22.46 9.47 -10.53
N GLU A 179 23.40 9.77 -11.41
CA GLU A 179 23.32 9.43 -12.84
C GLU A 179 23.24 7.92 -13.06
N ASP A 180 24.12 7.16 -12.43
CA ASP A 180 24.11 5.70 -12.52
C ASP A 180 22.86 5.11 -11.85
N THR A 181 22.36 5.75 -10.79
CA THR A 181 21.09 5.36 -10.16
C THR A 181 19.91 5.52 -11.13
N GLN A 182 19.87 6.60 -11.92
CA GLN A 182 18.83 6.80 -12.94
C GLN A 182 18.93 5.78 -14.08
N LYS A 183 20.14 5.46 -14.53
CA LYS A 183 20.36 4.40 -15.54
C LYS A 183 19.87 3.05 -15.02
N LEU A 184 20.18 2.70 -13.76
CA LEU A 184 19.70 1.49 -13.12
C LEU A 184 18.16 1.46 -13.04
N LEU A 185 17.53 2.56 -12.63
CA LEU A 185 16.07 2.67 -12.58
C LEU A 185 15.43 2.47 -13.96
N SER A 186 16.04 3.00 -15.02
CA SER A 186 15.59 2.77 -16.40
C SER A 186 15.69 1.30 -16.79
N ILE A 187 16.81 0.63 -16.50
CA ILE A 187 17.00 -0.81 -16.79
C ILE A 187 15.99 -1.68 -16.03
N LEU A 188 15.67 -1.32 -14.79
CA LEU A 188 14.69 -2.02 -13.96
C LEU A 188 13.22 -1.75 -14.34
N GLY A 189 12.97 -0.88 -15.32
CA GLY A 189 11.63 -0.44 -15.71
C GLY A 189 10.93 0.33 -14.59
N ALA A 190 11.68 1.14 -13.83
CA ALA A 190 11.21 1.86 -12.65
C ALA A 190 11.63 3.34 -12.64
N SER A 191 11.86 3.93 -13.81
CA SER A 191 12.25 5.34 -13.97
C SER A 191 11.08 6.32 -13.81
N GLU A 192 9.83 5.85 -13.91
CA GLU A 192 8.64 6.68 -13.70
C GLU A 192 8.57 7.19 -12.25
N GLU A 193 8.03 8.40 -12.07
CA GLU A 193 8.02 9.09 -10.78
C GLU A 193 7.37 8.26 -9.66
N ASP A 194 6.19 7.70 -9.91
CA ASP A 194 5.47 6.86 -8.95
C ASP A 194 6.22 5.58 -8.59
N ASN A 195 6.89 4.97 -9.58
CA ASN A 195 7.73 3.81 -9.34
C ASN A 195 8.90 4.17 -8.43
N VAL A 196 9.55 5.31 -8.67
CA VAL A 196 10.64 5.80 -7.81
C VAL A 196 10.14 6.11 -6.39
N LYS A 197 8.98 6.76 -6.25
CA LYS A 197 8.36 7.03 -4.94
C LYS A 197 8.06 5.73 -4.18
N LEU A 198 7.45 4.76 -4.85
CA LEU A 198 7.16 3.45 -4.29
C LEU A 198 8.43 2.74 -3.83
N LEU A 199 9.48 2.69 -4.66
CA LEU A 199 10.75 2.06 -4.32
C LEU A 199 11.40 2.69 -3.08
N LYS A 200 11.33 4.03 -2.96
CA LYS A 200 11.83 4.74 -1.77
C LYS A 200 11.04 4.37 -0.52
N PHE A 201 9.72 4.33 -0.59
CA PHE A 201 8.89 3.92 0.54
C PHE A 201 9.16 2.47 0.94
N TRP A 202 9.17 1.54 -0.01
CA TRP A 202 9.34 0.11 0.28
C TRP A 202 10.73 -0.24 0.83
N MET A 203 11.74 0.62 0.58
CA MET A 203 13.05 0.51 1.21
C MET A 203 12.98 0.59 2.75
N THR A 204 11.96 1.23 3.31
CA THR A 204 11.72 1.26 4.75
C THR A 204 11.41 -0.13 5.31
N GLY A 205 10.68 -0.96 4.55
CA GLY A 205 10.28 -2.32 4.92
C GLY A 205 11.35 -3.40 4.78
N LEU A 206 12.54 -3.06 4.30
CA LEU A 206 13.70 -3.96 4.34
C LEU A 206 14.10 -4.25 5.81
N SER A 207 14.32 -5.54 6.12
CA SER A 207 14.61 -5.98 7.49
C SER A 207 15.93 -5.39 8.02
N LYS A 208 15.99 -5.17 9.34
CA LYS A 208 17.19 -4.67 10.02
C LYS A 208 18.38 -5.62 9.79
N THR A 209 18.15 -6.93 9.90
CA THR A 209 19.16 -7.96 9.65
C THR A 209 19.74 -7.89 8.24
N TYR A 210 18.88 -7.73 7.22
CA TYR A 210 19.32 -7.60 5.83
C TYR A 210 20.17 -6.34 5.62
N LYS A 211 19.71 -5.19 6.14
CA LYS A 211 20.44 -3.92 6.07
C LYS A 211 21.81 -4.03 6.73
N SER A 212 21.87 -4.57 7.96
CA SER A 212 23.12 -4.74 8.70
C SER A 212 24.09 -5.68 7.99
N HIS A 213 23.61 -6.83 7.50
CA HIS A 213 24.42 -7.79 6.74
C HIS A 213 25.09 -7.10 5.54
N LEU A 214 24.31 -6.44 4.70
CA LEU A 214 24.81 -5.82 3.47
C LEU A 214 25.82 -4.68 3.73
N MET A 215 25.61 -3.91 4.80
CA MET A 215 26.53 -2.86 5.24
C MET A 215 27.83 -3.43 5.82
N SER A 216 27.78 -4.59 6.47
CA SER A 216 28.94 -5.24 7.08
C SER A 216 29.86 -5.89 6.04
N THR A 217 29.30 -6.41 4.93
CA THR A 217 30.06 -7.08 3.86
C THR A 217 31.04 -6.13 3.16
N VAL A 218 30.75 -4.82 3.10
CA VAL A 218 31.65 -3.81 2.52
C VAL A 218 32.73 -3.34 3.49
N ARG A 219 32.52 -3.52 4.80
CA ARG A 219 33.49 -3.12 5.84
C ARG A 219 34.57 -4.16 6.11
N SER A 220 34.51 -5.33 5.51
CA SER A 220 35.60 -6.31 5.55
C SER A 220 36.61 -5.95 4.46
N PRO A 221 37.87 -5.57 4.79
CA PRO A 221 38.91 -5.46 3.78
C PRO A 221 39.05 -6.81 3.07
N PRO A 222 39.33 -6.87 1.75
CA PRO A 222 39.81 -8.11 1.16
C PRO A 222 41.05 -8.52 1.95
N ALA A 223 41.07 -9.77 2.42
CA ALA A 223 42.22 -10.34 3.10
C ALA A 223 43.45 -10.07 2.24
N THR A 224 44.40 -9.28 2.76
CA THR A 224 45.68 -9.07 2.12
C THR A 224 46.37 -10.43 2.02
N GLU A 225 46.45 -10.97 0.81
CA GLU A 225 47.30 -12.12 0.52
C GLU A 225 48.74 -11.77 0.95
N PRO A 226 49.43 -12.65 1.69
CA PRO A 226 50.82 -12.44 2.02
C PRO A 226 51.63 -12.61 0.73
N ARG A 227 52.25 -11.53 0.25
CA ARG A 227 53.30 -11.63 -0.76
C ARG A 227 54.54 -12.25 -0.10
N ASN A 228 54.86 -13.48 -0.54
CA ASN A 228 56.16 -14.11 -0.33
C ASN A 228 57.26 -13.35 -1.07
#